data_AF-A0A3S1D686-F1
#
_entry.id   AF-A0A3S1D686-F1
#
_cell.length_a   1.000
_cell.length_b   1.000
_cell.length_c   1.000
_cell.angle_alpha   90.00
_cell.angle_beta   90.00
_cell.angle_gamma   90.00
#
_symmetry.space_group_name_H-M   'P 1'
#
loop_
_entity.id
_entity.type
_entity.pdbx_description
1 polymer ?
#
loop_
_entity_poly.entity_id
_entity_poly.type
_entity_poly.pdbx_seq_one_letter_code
_entity_poly.pdbx_strand_id
1 'polypeptide(L)'
;MELPLETVALFALKLAYETEGSSPILRDDLVMADYEREVFALLVRKGDIGAIQAKLDACLGLALNALGGTDKPMGRELERLSLDVKNARTLEQLDAPLLTLRDYLKDIQ
;
A
#
# COMPACT_ATOMS: atom_id res chain seq x y z
N MET A 1 -18.23 0.31 -0.53
CA MET A 1 -17.26 -0.26 -1.48
C MET A 1 -16.24 -1.07 -0.69
N GLU A 2 -15.61 -2.08 -1.30
CA GLU A 2 -14.50 -2.81 -0.67
C GLU A 2 -13.22 -1.95 -0.77
N LEU A 3 -12.53 -1.72 0.35
CA LEU A 3 -11.28 -0.95 0.38
C LEU A 3 -10.17 -1.74 -0.34
N PRO A 4 -9.38 -1.15 -1.25
CA PRO A 4 -8.40 -1.89 -2.08
C PRO A 4 -7.08 -2.19 -1.33
N LEU A 5 -7.15 -2.56 -0.06
CA LEU A 5 -6.00 -2.68 0.86
C LEU A 5 -4.95 -3.70 0.38
N GLU A 6 -5.36 -4.93 0.07
CA GLU A 6 -4.46 -5.96 -0.46
C GLU A 6 -3.80 -5.51 -1.77
N THR A 7 -4.55 -4.84 -2.64
CA THR A 7 -4.04 -4.40 -3.94
C THR A 7 -3.01 -3.29 -3.80
N VAL A 8 -3.23 -2.33 -2.90
CA VAL A 8 -2.25 -1.30 -2.57
C VAL A 8 -0.96 -1.93 -2.03
N ALA A 9 -1.08 -2.87 -1.08
CA ALA A 9 0.07 -3.56 -0.52
C ALA A 9 0.84 -4.36 -1.58
N LEU A 10 0.11 -5.08 -2.45
CA LEU A 10 0.71 -5.84 -3.55
C LEU A 10 1.51 -4.92 -4.49
N PHE A 11 0.93 -3.81 -4.96
CA PHE A 11 1.65 -2.89 -5.86
C PHE A 11 2.85 -2.23 -5.18
N ALA A 12 2.74 -1.87 -3.89
CA ALA A 12 3.87 -1.33 -3.14
C ALA A 12 5.03 -2.34 -3.03
N LEU A 13 4.73 -3.60 -2.72
CA LEU A 13 5.73 -4.66 -2.61
C LEU A 13 6.33 -5.04 -3.96
N LYS A 14 5.52 -5.04 -5.02
CA LYS A 14 6.00 -5.21 -6.40
C LYS A 14 6.99 -4.12 -6.77
N LEU A 15 6.64 -2.85 -6.56
CA LEU A 15 7.55 -1.74 -6.83
C LEU A 15 8.86 -1.84 -6.03
N ALA A 16 8.80 -2.38 -4.80
CA ALA A 16 9.97 -2.52 -3.95
C ALA A 16 10.91 -3.67 -4.33
N TYR A 17 10.38 -4.76 -4.88
CA TYR A 17 11.11 -6.02 -5.01
C TYR A 17 11.13 -6.64 -6.42
N GLU A 18 10.17 -6.30 -7.28
CA GLU A 18 10.18 -6.70 -8.70
C GLU A 18 11.24 -5.90 -9.47
N THR A 19 12.50 -6.24 -9.25
CA THR A 19 13.65 -5.71 -10.00
C THR A 19 13.82 -6.45 -11.32
N GLU A 20 14.60 -5.89 -12.25
CA GLU A 20 14.86 -6.50 -13.55
C GLU A 20 15.38 -7.95 -13.43
N GLY A 21 14.66 -8.89 -14.05
CA GLY A 21 14.98 -10.32 -14.02
C GLY A 21 14.45 -11.10 -12.81
N SER A 22 13.78 -10.44 -11.87
CA SER A 22 13.10 -11.12 -10.76
C SER A 22 11.75 -11.73 -11.18
N SER A 23 11.31 -12.77 -10.47
CA SER A 23 9.97 -13.33 -10.65
C SER A 23 8.91 -12.36 -10.11
N PRO A 24 7.73 -12.27 -10.75
CA PRO A 24 6.68 -11.41 -10.28
C PRO A 24 6.15 -11.88 -8.91
N ILE A 25 5.91 -10.93 -8.02
CA ILE A 25 5.22 -11.18 -6.75
C ILE A 25 3.74 -11.47 -7.04
N LEU A 26 3.27 -12.58 -6.52
CA LEU A 26 1.88 -13.03 -6.56
C LEU A 26 1.20 -12.84 -5.21
N ARG A 27 -0.13 -12.96 -5.20
CA ARG A 27 -0.92 -12.78 -3.97
C ARG A 27 -0.66 -13.85 -2.92
N ASP A 28 -0.24 -15.03 -3.35
CA ASP A 28 0.03 -16.22 -2.53
C ASP A 28 1.51 -16.36 -2.11
N ASP A 29 2.36 -15.40 -2.51
CA ASP A 29 3.76 -15.39 -2.07
C ASP A 29 3.88 -15.06 -0.59
N LEU A 30 4.90 -15.62 0.07
CA LEU A 30 5.16 -15.41 1.50
C LEU A 30 5.32 -13.93 1.89
N VAL A 31 5.79 -13.08 0.96
CA VAL A 31 5.91 -11.63 1.19
C VAL A 31 4.54 -10.95 1.36
N MET A 32 3.49 -11.54 0.80
CA MET A 32 2.11 -11.06 0.91
C MET A 32 1.35 -11.64 2.11
N ALA A 33 1.91 -12.61 2.85
CA ALA A 33 1.20 -13.31 3.93
C ALA A 33 0.60 -12.37 5.00
N ASP A 34 1.26 -11.23 5.26
CA ASP A 34 0.80 -10.20 6.20
C ASP A 34 -0.18 -9.17 5.60
N TYR A 35 -0.44 -9.25 4.30
CA TYR A 35 -1.17 -8.28 3.50
C TYR A 35 -2.29 -8.90 2.67
N GLU A 36 -2.57 -10.19 2.86
CA GLU A 36 -3.67 -10.90 2.21
C GLU A 36 -5.02 -10.26 2.55
N ARG A 37 -5.99 -10.41 1.63
CA ARG A 37 -7.35 -9.90 1.80
C ARG A 37 -7.96 -10.27 3.15
N GLU A 38 -7.79 -11.50 3.62
CA GLU A 38 -8.39 -11.96 4.89
C GLU A 38 -7.79 -11.29 6.12
N VAL A 39 -6.49 -10.95 6.08
CA VAL A 39 -5.82 -10.18 7.14
C VAL A 39 -6.46 -8.79 7.23
N PHE A 40 -6.59 -8.10 6.09
CA PHE A 40 -7.23 -6.78 6.06
C PHE A 40 -8.72 -6.84 6.37
N ALA A 41 -9.45 -7.86 5.92
CA ALA A 41 -10.87 -8.04 6.20
C ALA A 41 -11.13 -8.14 7.71
N LEU A 42 -10.25 -8.82 8.45
CA LEU A 42 -10.34 -8.88 9.91
C LEU A 42 -10.17 -7.50 10.56
N LEU A 43 -9.20 -6.70 10.09
CA LEU A 43 -8.96 -5.36 10.64
C LEU A 43 -10.12 -4.41 10.32
N VAL A 44 -10.66 -4.46 9.11
CA VAL A 44 -11.85 -3.70 8.70
C VAL A 44 -13.05 -4.06 9.56
N ARG A 45 -13.31 -5.36 9.79
CA ARG A 45 -14.41 -5.81 10.68
C ARG A 45 -14.26 -5.33 12.12
N LYS A 46 -13.02 -5.19 12.60
CA LYS A 46 -12.72 -4.65 13.94
C LYS A 46 -12.76 -3.13 14.00
N GLY A 47 -12.81 -2.43 12.86
CA GLY A 47 -12.64 -0.99 12.81
C GLY A 47 -11.23 -0.53 13.19
N ASP A 48 -10.23 -1.40 13.08
CA ASP A 48 -8.87 -1.13 13.54
C ASP A 48 -8.07 -0.37 12.48
N ILE A 49 -8.37 0.92 12.36
CA ILE A 49 -7.76 1.82 11.39
C ILE A 49 -6.26 1.98 11.64
N GLY A 50 -5.83 2.02 12.90
CA GLY A 50 -4.42 2.13 13.26
C GLY A 50 -3.60 0.95 12.77
N ALA A 51 -4.11 -0.28 12.92
CA ALA A 51 -3.45 -1.47 12.38
C ALA A 51 -3.43 -1.49 10.85
N ILE A 52 -4.50 -1.02 10.19
CA ILE A 52 -4.55 -0.89 8.73
C ILE A 52 -3.47 0.09 8.24
N GLN A 53 -3.44 1.29 8.83
CA GLN A 53 -2.46 2.33 8.50
C GLN A 53 -1.03 1.85 8.75
N ALA A 54 -0.77 1.19 9.89
CA ALA A 54 0.55 0.65 10.20
C ALA A 54 1.03 -0.40 9.19
N LYS A 55 0.14 -1.29 8.72
CA LYS A 55 0.48 -2.27 7.67
C LYS A 55 0.76 -1.56 6.34
N LEU A 56 -0.09 -0.63 5.92
CA LEU A 56 0.13 0.12 4.69
C LEU A 56 1.44 0.93 4.76
N ASP A 57 1.73 1.58 5.88
CA ASP A 57 2.97 2.32 6.10
C ASP A 57 4.22 1.45 5.93
N ALA A 58 4.16 0.20 6.41
CA ALA A 58 5.26 -0.74 6.28
C ALA A 58 5.60 -1.04 4.81
N CYS A 59 4.61 -1.39 3.98
CA CYS A 59 4.85 -1.67 2.56
C CYS A 59 5.12 -0.40 1.73
N LEU A 60 4.47 0.73 2.05
CA LEU A 60 4.70 2.00 1.37
C LEU A 60 6.08 2.58 1.67
N GLY A 61 6.61 2.36 2.86
CA GLY A 61 7.99 2.73 3.20
C GLY A 61 9.02 1.97 2.35
N LEU A 62 8.78 0.69 2.05
CA LEU A 62 9.62 -0.10 1.15
C LEU A 62 9.56 0.45 -0.29
N ALA A 63 8.35 0.71 -0.79
CA ALA A 63 8.13 1.32 -2.09
C ALA A 63 8.80 2.71 -2.21
N LEU A 64 8.67 3.55 -1.18
CA LEU A 64 9.30 4.87 -1.12
C LEU A 64 10.83 4.78 -1.21
N ASN A 65 11.43 3.84 -0.49
CA ASN A 65 12.87 3.61 -0.55
C ASN A 65 13.30 3.16 -1.95
N ALA A 66 12.54 2.26 -2.60
CA ALA A 66 12.83 1.81 -3.96
C ALA A 66 12.72 2.94 -5.01
N LEU A 67 11.85 3.92 -4.79
CA LEU A 67 11.74 5.13 -5.60
C LEU A 67 12.87 6.15 -5.36
N GLY A 68 13.83 5.86 -4.47
CA GLY A 68 14.89 6.79 -4.10
C GLY A 68 14.45 7.86 -3.09
N GLY A 69 13.39 7.59 -2.33
CA GLY A 69 12.88 8.46 -1.27
C GLY A 69 12.28 9.78 -1.79
N THR A 70 12.14 10.73 -0.86
CA THR A 70 11.58 12.06 -1.13
C THR A 70 12.51 12.98 -1.91
N ASP A 71 13.70 12.51 -2.27
CA ASP A 71 14.62 13.21 -3.18
C ASP A 71 14.15 13.12 -4.64
N LYS A 72 13.30 12.13 -4.97
CA LYS A 72 12.76 11.93 -6.33
C LYS A 72 11.31 12.42 -6.42
N PRO A 73 10.88 12.96 -7.58
CA PRO A 73 9.50 13.41 -7.76
C PRO A 73 8.45 12.34 -7.45
N MET A 74 8.70 11.09 -7.86
CA MET A 74 7.79 9.97 -7.59
C MET A 74 7.70 9.64 -6.10
N GLY A 75 8.84 9.57 -5.39
CA GLY A 75 8.81 9.32 -3.95
C GLY A 75 8.12 10.43 -3.15
N ARG A 76 8.24 11.71 -3.55
CA ARG A 76 7.49 12.81 -2.93
C ARG A 76 5.98 12.68 -3.11
N GLU A 77 5.55 12.29 -4.30
CA GLU A 77 4.12 12.09 -4.55
C GLU A 77 3.60 10.88 -3.77
N LEU A 78 4.37 9.78 -3.70
CA LEU A 78 4.02 8.63 -2.87
C LEU A 78 3.89 9.01 -1.38
N GLU A 79 4.83 9.79 -0.85
CA GLU A 79 4.76 10.29 0.53
C GLU A 79 3.50 11.14 0.74
N ARG A 80 3.23 12.08 -0.17
CA ARG A 80 2.04 12.94 -0.11
C ARG A 80 0.74 12.13 -0.07
N LEU A 81 0.60 11.15 -0.95
CA LEU A 81 -0.58 10.27 -1.00
C LEU A 81 -0.68 9.38 0.25
N SER A 82 0.46 8.91 0.76
CA SER A 82 0.50 8.11 1.99
C SER A 82 0.05 8.92 3.22
N LEU A 83 0.31 10.23 3.25
CA LEU A 83 -0.19 11.12 4.31
C LEU A 83 -1.71 11.21 4.32
N ASP A 84 -2.38 11.19 3.16
CA ASP A 84 -3.84 11.20 3.08
C ASP A 84 -4.45 9.93 3.73
N VAL A 85 -3.80 8.77 3.56
CA VAL A 85 -4.16 7.52 4.24
C VAL A 85 -3.91 7.61 5.75
N LYS A 86 -2.76 8.13 6.17
CA LYS A 86 -2.41 8.32 7.61
C LYS A 86 -3.35 9.28 8.34
N ASN A 87 -3.86 10.29 7.63
CA ASN A 87 -4.73 11.31 8.21
C ASN A 87 -6.19 10.86 8.33
N ALA A 88 -6.58 9.76 7.68
CA ALA A 88 -7.92 9.19 7.81
C ALA A 88 -8.20 8.75 9.24
N ARG A 89 -9.39 9.08 9.74
CA ARG A 89 -9.86 8.76 11.11
C ARG A 89 -11.03 7.78 11.13
N THR A 90 -11.61 7.48 9.97
CA THR A 90 -12.66 6.47 9.81
C THR A 90 -12.36 5.57 8.62
N LEU A 91 -13.01 4.40 8.54
CA LEU A 91 -12.85 3.48 7.40
C LEU A 91 -13.38 4.10 6.10
N GLU A 92 -14.43 4.92 6.18
CA GLU A 92 -15.01 5.62 5.03
C GLU A 92 -14.05 6.68 4.49
N GLN A 93 -13.28 7.33 5.36
CA GLN A 93 -12.26 8.30 4.96
C GLN A 93 -11.07 7.64 4.25
N LEU A 94 -10.89 6.33 4.35
CA LEU A 94 -9.83 5.61 3.63
C LEU A 94 -10.18 5.33 2.16
N ASP A 95 -11.46 5.35 1.77
CA ASP A 95 -11.88 4.92 0.43
C ASP A 95 -11.21 5.72 -0.69
N ALA A 96 -11.37 7.05 -0.67
CA ALA A 96 -10.77 7.92 -1.69
C ALA A 96 -9.22 7.90 -1.68
N PRO A 97 -8.54 8.08 -0.52
CA PRO A 97 -7.07 7.99 -0.47
C PRO A 97 -6.52 6.66 -0.98
N LEU A 98 -7.17 5.53 -0.65
CA LEU A 98 -6.71 4.22 -1.11
C LEU A 98 -6.92 3.99 -2.61
N LEU A 99 -8.00 4.54 -3.20
CA LEU A 99 -8.19 4.49 -4.64
C LEU A 99 -7.11 5.29 -5.37
N THR A 100 -6.85 6.53 -4.92
CA THR A 100 -5.80 7.37 -5.53
C THR A 100 -4.42 6.74 -5.38
N LEU A 101 -4.11 6.19 -4.19
CA LEU A 101 -2.84 5.53 -3.93
C LEU A 101 -2.67 4.25 -4.77
N ARG A 102 -3.72 3.45 -4.91
CA ARG A 102 -3.72 2.26 -5.78
C ARG A 102 -3.43 2.65 -7.22
N ASP A 103 -4.11 3.66 -7.74
CA ASP A 103 -3.99 4.08 -9.13
C ASP A 103 -2.58 4.64 -9.40
N TYR A 104 -2.06 5.45 -8.47
CA TYR A 104 -0.68 5.94 -8.54
C TYR A 104 0.35 4.80 -8.56
N LEU A 105 0.25 3.84 -7.64
CA LEU A 105 1.16 2.70 -7.56
C LEU A 105 1.09 1.81 -8.81
N LYS A 106 -0.12 1.65 -9.37
CA LYS A 106 -0.33 0.90 -10.61
C LYS A 106 0.31 1.56 -11.82
N ASP A 107 0.28 2.89 -11.90
CA ASP A 107 0.79 3.64 -13.05
C ASP A 107 2.33 3.69 -13.09
N ILE A 108 2.99 3.45 -11.95
CA ILE A 108 4.46 3.42 -11.85
C ILE A 108 5.06 2.01 -11.76
N GLN A 109 4.21 0.98 -11.64
CA GLN A 109 4.59 -0.44 -11.74
C GLN A 109 4.60 -0.87 -13.22
#